data_AF-A0AAV9HTU6-F1
#
_entry.id   AF-A0AAV9HTU6-F1
#
_cell.length_a   1.000
_cell.length_b   1.000
_cell.length_c   1.000
_cell.angle_alpha   90.00
_cell.angle_beta   90.00
_cell.angle_gamma   90.00
#
_symmetry.space_group_name_H-M   'P 1'
#
loop_
_entity.id
_entity.type
_entity.pdbx_description
1 polymer ?
#
loop_
_entity_poly.entity_id
_entity_poly.type
_entity_poly.pdbx_seq_one_letter_code
_entity_poly.pdbx_strand_id
1 'polypeptide(L)'
;MRSLVHSLLVTALMIWSAVADLRYVATLEQDGRAVDASHIEFVKTPPLRHGRHGRHASSRRDANAKDNISYSDNWCGVSHRSTPSDPVSNIFGYFTVPDLKLRPGIPAPQFAAAWIGVDGAKCNSTMLQAGVTTVVNANGGQSASAWWEWFPEASYSIKGLTVKPGDWMSINITIKDERTARVVVTNAQRGYAITLALTEGPKLCRLDTEWILEDFYEKNAQVAFATFSDLWFLDVAATTVAGKTIGVDGAAMVHMKNETGSVLCWPEQWDSSNFVVLSGSG
;
A
#
# COMPACT_ATOMS: atom_id res chain seq x y z
N MET A 1 -16.57 28.54 41.68
CA MET A 1 -15.46 28.16 40.77
C MET A 1 -16.08 27.57 39.52
N ARG A 2 -16.07 28.29 38.39
CA ARG A 2 -16.60 27.81 37.11
C ARG A 2 -15.47 27.13 36.35
N SER A 3 -15.63 25.85 36.05
CA SER A 3 -14.70 25.06 35.23
C SER A 3 -14.76 25.56 33.79
N LEU A 4 -13.66 26.12 33.28
CA LEU A 4 -13.47 26.44 31.87
C LEU A 4 -13.15 25.16 31.11
N VAL A 5 -14.12 24.63 30.38
CA VAL A 5 -13.89 23.63 29.35
C VAL A 5 -13.12 24.31 28.22
N HIS A 6 -11.82 24.01 28.11
CA HIS A 6 -11.04 24.37 26.93
C HIS A 6 -11.41 23.42 25.80
N SER A 7 -12.21 23.90 24.85
CA SER A 7 -12.37 23.23 23.56
C SER A 7 -11.02 23.24 22.84
N LEU A 8 -10.40 22.07 22.67
CA LEU A 8 -9.31 21.93 21.71
C LEU A 8 -9.87 22.20 20.31
N LEU A 9 -9.46 23.30 19.69
CA LEU A 9 -9.63 23.47 18.24
C LEU A 9 -8.64 22.52 17.55
N VAL A 10 -9.14 21.48 16.89
CA VAL A 10 -8.35 20.66 15.97
C VAL A 10 -8.31 21.39 14.63
N THR A 11 -7.14 21.88 14.24
CA THR A 11 -6.92 22.58 12.97
C THR A 11 -6.82 21.57 11.82
N ALA A 12 -7.86 21.50 11.00
CA ALA A 12 -7.82 20.77 9.74
C ALA A 12 -7.10 21.61 8.67
N LEU A 13 -6.00 21.10 8.11
CA LEU A 13 -5.31 21.74 7.00
C LEU A 13 -6.07 21.45 5.70
N MET A 14 -6.60 22.49 5.03
CA MET A 14 -7.16 22.40 3.68
C MET A 14 -6.18 23.02 2.68
N ILE A 15 -5.72 22.23 1.71
CA ILE A 15 -4.93 22.70 0.57
C ILE A 15 -5.80 22.57 -0.68
N TRP A 16 -5.96 23.66 -1.43
CA TRP A 16 -6.70 23.69 -2.70
C TRP A 16 -5.72 23.68 -3.88
N SER A 17 -5.86 22.73 -4.80
CA SER A 17 -5.45 22.89 -6.20
C SER A 17 -6.71 23.06 -7.05
N ALA A 18 -6.59 23.48 -8.32
CA ALA A 18 -7.72 23.86 -9.17
C ALA A 18 -7.62 23.29 -10.60
N VAL A 19 -7.95 22.01 -10.79
CA VAL A 19 -8.67 21.36 -11.90
C VAL A 19 -9.28 20.04 -11.36
N ALA A 20 -10.59 20.00 -11.02
CA ALA A 20 -11.30 18.80 -10.53
C ALA A 20 -10.48 17.95 -9.52
N ASP A 21 -9.93 18.62 -8.50
CA ASP A 21 -8.85 18.05 -7.70
C ASP A 21 -9.37 17.09 -6.64
N LEU A 22 -8.79 15.90 -6.63
CA LEU A 22 -8.67 15.09 -5.42
C LEU A 22 -8.41 15.99 -4.22
N ARG A 23 -9.37 16.04 -3.28
CA ARG A 23 -9.24 16.77 -2.03
C ARG A 23 -9.03 15.78 -0.90
N TYR A 24 -8.25 16.21 0.08
CA TYR A 24 -8.08 15.46 1.31
C TYR A 24 -8.07 16.37 2.53
N VAL A 25 -8.59 15.84 3.63
CA VAL A 25 -8.40 16.40 4.97
C VAL A 25 -7.67 15.37 5.80
N ALA A 26 -6.56 15.77 6.40
CA ALA A 26 -5.77 14.92 7.27
C ALA A 26 -6.04 15.25 8.74
N THR A 27 -6.19 14.21 9.57
CA THR A 27 -6.19 14.31 11.02
C THR A 27 -5.17 13.35 11.60
N LEU A 28 -4.49 13.77 12.67
CA LEU A 28 -3.47 12.97 13.36
C LEU A 28 -3.94 12.65 14.78
N GLU A 29 -3.74 11.41 15.17
CA GLU A 29 -3.79 10.98 16.56
C GLU A 29 -2.38 10.54 17.01
N GLN A 30 -2.04 10.90 18.25
CA GLN A 30 -0.85 10.43 18.97
C GLN A 30 -1.32 9.85 20.31
N ASP A 31 -0.93 8.61 20.59
CA ASP A 31 -1.30 7.81 21.75
C ASP A 31 -2.81 7.80 22.01
N GLY A 32 -3.58 7.67 20.92
CA GLY A 32 -5.05 7.63 20.93
C GLY A 32 -5.73 8.98 21.20
N ARG A 33 -5.00 10.10 21.09
CA ARG A 33 -5.55 11.45 21.25
C ARG A 33 -5.33 12.26 19.99
N ALA A 34 -6.36 12.97 19.55
CA ALA A 34 -6.23 13.93 18.47
C ALA A 34 -5.17 14.99 18.84
N VAL A 35 -4.23 15.21 17.92
CA VAL A 35 -3.18 16.23 18.03
C VAL A 35 -3.17 17.09 16.77
N ASP A 36 -2.52 18.26 16.88
CA ASP A 36 -2.38 19.16 15.75
C ASP A 36 -1.48 18.54 14.67
N ALA A 37 -2.01 18.46 13.45
CA ALA A 37 -1.33 17.85 12.30
C ALA A 37 -0.41 18.85 11.56
N SER A 38 -0.22 20.07 12.07
CA SER A 38 0.55 21.13 11.40
C SER A 38 2.03 20.81 11.18
N HIS A 39 2.59 19.86 11.92
CA HIS A 39 3.96 19.38 11.76
C HIS A 39 4.10 18.29 10.69
N ILE A 40 2.99 17.79 10.15
CA ILE A 40 2.98 16.85 9.02
C ILE A 40 2.94 17.64 7.72
N GLU A 41 3.80 17.24 6.78
CA GLU A 41 3.81 17.77 5.43
C GLU A 41 3.53 16.65 4.43
N PHE A 42 2.69 16.93 3.44
CA PHE A 42 2.39 16.03 2.32
C PHE A 42 3.17 16.47 1.08
N VAL A 43 4.30 15.82 0.84
CA VAL A 43 5.17 16.13 -0.31
C VAL A 43 4.65 15.41 -1.54
N LYS A 44 4.18 16.19 -2.52
CA LYS A 44 3.61 15.69 -3.77
C LYS A 44 4.70 15.18 -4.72
N THR A 45 4.56 13.93 -5.16
CA THR A 45 5.33 13.33 -6.24
C THR A 45 4.41 13.13 -7.44
N PRO A 46 4.65 13.79 -8.60
CA PRO A 46 3.81 13.63 -9.78
C PRO A 46 3.57 12.16 -10.16
N PRO A 47 2.44 11.84 -10.81
CA PRO A 47 2.08 10.46 -11.09
C PRO A 47 3.21 9.77 -11.82
N LEU A 48 3.65 8.66 -11.26
CA LEU A 48 4.57 7.76 -11.92
C LEU A 48 3.80 7.03 -13.02
N ARG A 49 4.45 6.69 -14.13
CA ARG A 49 3.84 5.74 -15.05
C ARG A 49 3.78 4.40 -14.32
N HIS A 50 2.62 4.04 -13.78
CA HIS A 50 2.33 2.63 -13.50
C HIS A 50 2.44 1.91 -14.83
N GLY A 51 3.45 1.07 -14.97
CA GLY A 51 3.66 0.27 -16.17
C GLY A 51 2.33 -0.38 -16.56
N ARG A 52 2.06 -0.47 -17.87
CA ARG A 52 0.89 -1.19 -18.36
C ARG A 52 1.05 -2.63 -17.84
N HIS A 53 0.35 -2.98 -16.75
CA HIS A 53 0.50 -4.30 -16.11
C HIS A 53 0.52 -5.36 -17.19
N GLY A 54 1.64 -6.08 -17.30
CA GLY A 54 1.74 -7.22 -18.19
C GLY A 54 0.52 -8.10 -17.93
N ARG A 55 -0.19 -8.52 -19.00
CA ARG A 55 -1.36 -9.39 -18.87
C ARG A 55 -0.98 -10.53 -17.91
N HIS A 56 -1.66 -10.62 -16.76
CA HIS A 56 -1.52 -11.75 -15.86
C HIS A 56 -1.74 -13.02 -16.67
N ALA A 57 -0.65 -13.69 -17.03
CA ALA A 57 -0.71 -14.95 -17.74
C ALA A 57 -1.04 -16.01 -16.71
N SER A 58 -2.31 -16.39 -16.61
CA SER A 58 -2.70 -17.57 -15.84
C SER A 58 -2.15 -18.80 -16.57
N SER A 59 -1.02 -19.34 -16.11
CA SER A 59 -0.47 -20.58 -16.68
C SER A 59 -0.64 -21.73 -15.70
N ARG A 60 -1.46 -22.70 -16.14
CA ARG A 60 -1.56 -24.11 -15.75
C ARG A 60 -1.87 -24.41 -14.28
N ARG A 61 -3.07 -24.94 -14.07
CA ARG A 61 -3.42 -25.75 -12.90
C ARG A 61 -2.53 -26.99 -12.88
N ASP A 62 -1.48 -26.97 -12.07
CA ASP A 62 -0.92 -28.22 -11.58
C ASP A 62 -1.91 -28.80 -10.58
N ALA A 63 -2.30 -30.06 -10.79
CA ALA A 63 -3.35 -30.75 -10.03
C ALA A 63 -3.02 -30.98 -8.53
N ASN A 64 -1.97 -30.32 -8.01
CA ASN A 64 -1.52 -30.33 -6.62
C ASN A 64 -1.20 -28.93 -6.06
N ALA A 65 -1.33 -27.84 -6.83
CA ALA A 65 -1.09 -26.48 -6.32
C ALA A 65 -2.38 -25.92 -5.70
N LYS A 66 -2.35 -25.64 -4.39
CA LYS A 66 -3.48 -25.04 -3.65
C LYS A 66 -3.73 -23.57 -4.04
N ASP A 67 -2.78 -22.92 -4.72
CA ASP A 67 -2.76 -21.47 -4.91
C ASP A 67 -2.78 -21.05 -6.39
N ASN A 68 -3.52 -19.98 -6.71
CA ASN A 68 -3.60 -19.43 -8.07
C ASN A 68 -2.41 -18.50 -8.35
N ILE A 69 -1.33 -19.02 -8.94
CA ILE A 69 -0.11 -18.24 -9.19
C ILE A 69 -0.31 -17.26 -10.36
N SER A 70 0.11 -16.02 -10.16
CA SER A 70 0.21 -14.95 -11.15
C SER A 70 1.63 -14.40 -11.19
N TYR A 71 2.04 -13.81 -12.31
CA TYR A 71 3.34 -13.16 -12.44
C TYR A 71 3.17 -11.67 -12.74
N SER A 72 4.04 -10.86 -12.15
CA SER A 72 4.19 -9.43 -12.39
C SER A 72 5.67 -9.09 -12.56
N ASP A 73 5.98 -8.01 -13.27
CA ASP A 73 7.32 -7.44 -13.39
C ASP A 73 7.67 -6.50 -12.21
N ASN A 74 6.67 -6.00 -11.49
CA ASN A 74 6.87 -5.04 -10.40
C ASN A 74 6.13 -5.37 -9.08
N TRP A 75 5.14 -6.28 -9.07
CA TRP A 75 4.33 -6.58 -7.88
C TRP A 75 4.59 -7.97 -7.31
N CYS A 76 4.47 -8.08 -5.99
CA CYS A 76 4.68 -9.31 -5.24
C CYS A 76 3.77 -9.36 -4.01
N GLY A 77 2.88 -10.34 -3.92
CA GLY A 77 1.92 -10.39 -2.82
C GLY A 77 0.59 -10.98 -3.24
N VAL A 78 -0.50 -10.54 -2.62
CA VAL A 78 -1.83 -11.13 -2.81
C VAL A 78 -2.75 -10.13 -3.53
N SER A 79 -3.35 -10.59 -4.62
CA SER A 79 -4.39 -9.89 -5.39
C SER A 79 -5.67 -10.71 -5.39
N HIS A 80 -6.78 -10.16 -4.90
CA HIS A 80 -8.07 -10.86 -4.91
C HIS A 80 -9.15 -9.99 -5.55
N ARG A 81 -9.96 -10.60 -6.40
CA ARG A 81 -11.08 -9.97 -7.08
C ARG A 81 -12.39 -10.09 -6.32
N SER A 82 -13.13 -8.99 -6.29
CA SER A 82 -14.58 -8.98 -6.03
C SER A 82 -15.35 -9.16 -7.36
N THR A 83 -16.68 -8.94 -7.33
CA THR A 83 -17.50 -8.90 -8.54
C THR A 83 -18.12 -7.52 -8.73
N PRO A 84 -18.43 -7.10 -9.98
CA PRO A 84 -19.13 -5.83 -10.21
C PRO A 84 -20.49 -5.73 -9.51
N SER A 85 -21.13 -6.87 -9.23
CA SER A 85 -22.41 -6.93 -8.50
C SER A 85 -22.25 -6.77 -6.98
N ASP A 86 -21.05 -6.96 -6.45
CA ASP A 86 -20.75 -6.87 -5.03
C ASP A 86 -19.35 -6.28 -4.81
N PRO A 87 -19.18 -4.97 -5.05
CA PRO A 87 -17.88 -4.31 -5.05
C PRO A 87 -17.28 -4.21 -3.64
N VAL A 88 -15.96 -4.01 -3.56
CA VAL A 88 -15.22 -3.84 -2.31
C VAL A 88 -15.67 -2.57 -1.59
N SER A 89 -16.02 -2.64 -0.31
CA SER A 89 -16.37 -1.50 0.55
C SER A 89 -15.26 -1.16 1.56
N ASN A 90 -14.41 -2.13 1.92
CA ASN A 90 -13.30 -1.93 2.82
C ASN A 90 -12.13 -2.87 2.45
N ILE A 91 -10.90 -2.43 2.68
CA ILE A 91 -9.71 -3.29 2.70
C ILE A 91 -8.81 -2.93 3.89
N PHE A 92 -8.28 -3.95 4.54
CA PHE A 92 -7.47 -3.85 5.75
C PHE A 92 -6.30 -4.83 5.71
N GLY A 93 -5.24 -4.50 6.44
CA GLY A 93 -4.20 -5.45 6.82
C GLY A 93 -3.08 -4.79 7.63
N TYR A 94 -2.32 -5.62 8.32
CA TYR A 94 -1.03 -5.25 8.89
C TYR A 94 0.10 -5.67 7.95
N PHE A 95 1.21 -4.94 7.96
CA PHE A 95 2.44 -5.38 7.34
C PHE A 95 3.67 -4.85 8.06
N THR A 96 4.78 -5.56 7.97
CA THR A 96 6.08 -5.05 8.41
C THR A 96 6.65 -4.08 7.38
N VAL A 97 7.10 -2.90 7.81
CA VAL A 97 7.89 -2.01 6.96
C VAL A 97 9.07 -2.79 6.39
N PRO A 98 9.33 -2.75 5.07
CA PRO A 98 10.40 -3.54 4.46
C PRO A 98 11.74 -3.33 5.17
N ASP A 99 12.34 -4.41 5.67
CA ASP A 99 13.69 -4.42 6.22
C ASP A 99 14.67 -4.96 5.16
N LEU A 100 15.38 -4.02 4.55
CA LEU A 100 16.09 -4.23 3.30
C LEU A 100 17.56 -4.57 3.52
N LYS A 101 18.08 -5.38 2.61
CA LYS A 101 19.50 -5.67 2.41
C LYS A 101 19.87 -5.35 0.98
N LEU A 102 21.14 -5.02 0.77
CA LEU A 102 21.65 -4.79 -0.57
C LEU A 102 21.61 -6.10 -1.37
N ARG A 103 20.87 -6.09 -2.48
CA ARG A 103 20.92 -7.12 -3.51
C ARG A 103 22.29 -7.05 -4.22
N PRO A 104 23.08 -8.13 -4.23
CA PRO A 104 24.36 -8.15 -4.92
C PRO A 104 24.22 -7.83 -6.40
N GLY A 105 25.20 -7.12 -6.97
CA GLY A 105 25.21 -6.78 -8.39
C GLY A 105 24.31 -5.60 -8.79
N ILE A 106 23.51 -5.05 -7.87
CA ILE A 106 22.67 -3.89 -8.10
C ILE A 106 23.24 -2.66 -7.36
N PRO A 107 23.43 -1.50 -8.02
CA PRO A 107 23.92 -0.30 -7.34
C PRO A 107 22.99 0.21 -6.24
N ALA A 108 23.57 0.77 -5.18
CA ALA A 108 22.84 1.50 -4.14
C ALA A 108 22.61 2.97 -4.55
N PRO A 109 21.60 3.69 -3.99
CA PRO A 109 20.60 3.18 -3.05
C PRO A 109 19.64 2.18 -3.70
N GLN A 110 19.14 1.24 -2.90
CA GLN A 110 18.13 0.26 -3.32
C GLN A 110 16.85 0.42 -2.52
N PHE A 111 15.73 -0.02 -3.07
CA PHE A 111 14.40 0.34 -2.59
C PHE A 111 13.45 -0.84 -2.63
N ALA A 112 12.39 -0.74 -1.82
CA ALA A 112 11.15 -1.49 -2.00
C ALA A 112 10.02 -0.73 -1.31
N ALA A 113 8.79 -0.91 -1.78
CA ALA A 113 7.59 -0.38 -1.13
C ALA A 113 6.66 -1.53 -0.72
N ALA A 114 6.00 -1.41 0.43
CA ALA A 114 4.90 -2.30 0.82
C ALA A 114 3.64 -1.48 1.05
N TRP A 115 2.51 -1.95 0.53
CA TRP A 115 1.27 -1.19 0.52
C TRP A 115 0.03 -2.08 0.49
N ILE A 116 -1.10 -1.46 0.81
CA ILE A 116 -2.45 -2.03 0.75
C ILE A 116 -3.30 -1.12 -0.12
N GLY A 117 -4.06 -1.70 -1.05
CA GLY A 117 -4.80 -0.92 -2.04
C GLY A 117 -6.03 -1.60 -2.63
N VAL A 118 -6.85 -0.79 -3.30
CA VAL A 118 -8.01 -1.20 -4.08
C VAL A 118 -7.83 -0.79 -5.54
N ASP A 119 -8.25 -1.67 -6.45
CA ASP A 119 -8.04 -1.58 -7.91
C ASP A 119 -6.55 -1.65 -8.32
N GLY A 120 -6.21 -1.27 -9.55
CA GLY A 120 -4.86 -1.38 -10.12
C GLY A 120 -4.65 -2.64 -10.97
N ALA A 121 -5.21 -3.79 -10.58
CA ALA A 121 -5.03 -5.05 -11.31
C ALA A 121 -6.00 -5.20 -12.50
N LYS A 122 -7.21 -5.72 -12.28
CA LYS A 122 -8.24 -5.81 -13.34
C LYS A 122 -8.71 -4.42 -13.75
N CYS A 123 -8.92 -3.54 -12.78
CA CYS A 123 -9.22 -2.13 -12.98
C CYS A 123 -7.91 -1.31 -12.97
N ASN A 124 -7.22 -1.29 -14.10
CA ASN A 124 -5.89 -0.66 -14.21
C ASN A 124 -5.91 0.85 -14.51
N SER A 125 -7.09 1.49 -14.52
CA SER A 125 -7.22 2.93 -14.80
C SER A 125 -7.17 3.81 -13.55
N THR A 126 -7.20 3.20 -12.37
CA THR A 126 -7.32 3.86 -11.06
C THR A 126 -6.80 2.91 -9.99
N MET A 127 -6.27 3.46 -8.90
CA MET A 127 -5.88 2.68 -7.74
C MET A 127 -5.81 3.61 -6.54
N LEU A 128 -6.45 3.24 -5.43
CA LEU A 128 -6.28 3.94 -4.16
C LEU A 128 -5.46 3.05 -3.24
N GLN A 129 -4.31 3.55 -2.82
CA GLN A 129 -3.33 2.80 -2.04
C GLN A 129 -2.62 3.67 -1.02
N ALA A 130 -2.14 3.04 0.05
CA ALA A 130 -1.21 3.65 0.98
C ALA A 130 -0.19 2.62 1.42
N GLY A 131 0.98 3.08 1.82
CA GLY A 131 2.10 2.19 2.11
C GLY A 131 3.29 2.88 2.73
N VAL A 132 4.39 2.15 2.74
CA VAL A 132 5.70 2.62 3.18
C VAL A 132 6.75 2.21 2.16
N THR A 133 7.62 3.15 1.82
CA THR A 133 8.83 2.88 1.02
C THR A 133 10.04 2.87 1.94
N THR A 134 10.89 1.86 1.82
CA THR A 134 12.20 1.80 2.46
C THR A 134 13.29 1.98 1.42
N VAL A 135 14.36 2.68 1.80
CA VAL A 135 15.62 2.75 1.04
C VAL A 135 16.76 2.21 1.89
N VAL A 136 17.65 1.43 1.28
CA VAL A 136 18.93 0.97 1.85
C VAL A 136 20.11 1.55 1.07
N ASN A 137 21.05 2.14 1.79
CA ASN A 137 22.23 2.79 1.22
C ASN A 137 23.43 1.83 1.16
N ALA A 138 24.50 2.21 0.45
CA ALA A 138 25.71 1.40 0.29
C ALA A 138 26.37 0.98 1.62
N ASN A 139 26.21 1.77 2.68
CA ASN A 139 26.73 1.48 4.02
C ASN A 139 25.78 0.59 4.86
N GLY A 140 24.67 0.11 4.29
CA GLY A 140 23.63 -0.65 4.98
C GLY A 140 22.65 0.20 5.79
N GLY A 141 22.84 1.52 5.86
CA GLY A 141 21.92 2.43 6.55
C GLY A 141 20.59 2.55 5.82
N GLN A 142 19.49 2.43 6.55
CA GLN A 142 18.14 2.45 6.01
C GLN A 142 17.31 3.63 6.49
N SER A 143 16.36 4.07 5.66
CA SER A 143 15.30 5.01 6.04
C SER A 143 13.99 4.63 5.37
N ALA A 144 12.87 4.89 6.05
CA ALA A 144 11.54 4.57 5.55
C ALA A 144 10.61 5.78 5.64
N SER A 145 9.65 5.87 4.72
CA SER A 145 8.63 6.92 4.73
C SER A 145 7.26 6.39 4.29
N ALA A 146 6.23 6.76 5.04
CA ALA A 146 4.84 6.48 4.68
C ALA A 146 4.35 7.40 3.55
N TRP A 147 3.41 6.90 2.75
CA TRP A 147 2.81 7.63 1.64
C TRP A 147 1.41 7.12 1.35
N TRP A 148 0.66 7.90 0.57
CA TRP A 148 -0.62 7.48 -0.01
C TRP A 148 -0.74 8.01 -1.45
N GLU A 149 -1.54 7.34 -2.27
CA GLU A 149 -1.76 7.69 -3.67
C GLU A 149 -3.18 7.31 -4.09
N TRP A 150 -3.81 8.17 -4.89
CA TRP A 150 -5.03 7.83 -5.62
C TRP A 150 -4.77 8.02 -7.12
N PHE A 151 -4.15 7.02 -7.75
CA PHE A 151 -3.79 7.04 -9.16
C PHE A 151 -5.03 7.26 -10.04
N PRO A 152 -4.95 8.05 -11.14
CA PRO A 152 -3.76 8.62 -11.76
C PRO A 152 -3.30 9.98 -11.22
N GLU A 153 -3.80 10.41 -10.07
CA GLU A 153 -3.25 11.58 -9.40
C GLU A 153 -1.86 11.30 -8.81
N ALA A 154 -1.21 12.35 -8.33
CA ALA A 154 0.08 12.26 -7.67
C ALA A 154 0.04 11.40 -6.39
N SER A 155 1.20 10.84 -6.04
CA SER A 155 1.47 10.27 -4.73
C SER A 155 1.88 11.37 -3.74
N TYR A 156 1.60 11.16 -2.46
CA TYR A 156 1.93 12.09 -1.38
C TYR A 156 2.73 11.37 -0.30
N SER A 157 4.02 11.72 -0.18
CA SER A 157 4.85 11.28 0.95
C SER A 157 4.49 12.06 2.20
N ILE A 158 4.34 11.36 3.34
CA ILE A 158 3.97 11.94 4.62
C ILE A 158 5.24 12.20 5.44
N LYS A 159 5.67 13.46 5.51
CA LYS A 159 6.80 13.90 6.34
C LYS A 159 6.32 14.28 7.74
N GLY A 160 7.23 14.23 8.72
CA GLY A 160 6.91 14.52 10.13
C GLY A 160 6.49 13.28 10.94
N LEU A 161 6.23 12.14 10.30
CA LEU A 161 6.00 10.86 10.97
C LEU A 161 7.30 10.03 11.03
N THR A 162 7.56 9.41 12.19
CA THR A 162 8.67 8.48 12.33
C THR A 162 8.25 7.09 11.87
N VAL A 163 8.92 6.56 10.85
CA VAL A 163 8.75 5.18 10.37
C VAL A 163 10.11 4.51 10.34
N LYS A 164 10.23 3.29 10.84
CA LYS A 164 11.49 2.52 10.77
C LYS A 164 11.29 1.17 10.08
N PRO A 165 12.31 0.68 9.35
CA PRO A 165 12.35 -0.71 8.89
C PRO A 165 12.02 -1.69 10.02
N GLY A 166 11.19 -2.68 9.73
CA GLY A 166 10.72 -3.67 10.71
C GLY A 166 9.59 -3.21 11.65
N ASP A 167 9.15 -1.95 11.60
CA ASP A 167 7.93 -1.54 12.32
C ASP A 167 6.69 -2.23 11.71
N TRP A 168 5.70 -2.51 12.54
CA TRP A 168 4.36 -2.91 12.11
C TRP A 168 3.51 -1.70 11.76
N MET A 169 3.01 -1.71 10.53
CA MET A 169 2.04 -0.76 10.02
C MET A 169 0.68 -1.44 9.87
N SER A 170 -0.40 -0.69 10.04
CA SER A 170 -1.72 -1.13 9.59
C SER A 170 -2.31 -0.09 8.65
N ILE A 171 -2.98 -0.55 7.59
CA ILE A 171 -3.71 0.32 6.68
C ILE A 171 -5.15 -0.15 6.59
N ASN A 172 -6.09 0.79 6.72
CA ASN A 172 -7.50 0.57 6.51
C ASN A 172 -8.04 1.57 5.49
N ILE A 173 -8.59 1.09 4.39
CA ILE A 173 -9.21 1.91 3.35
C ILE A 173 -10.70 1.59 3.33
N THR A 174 -11.52 2.56 3.76
CA THR A 174 -12.98 2.49 3.71
C THR A 174 -13.49 3.28 2.52
N ILE A 175 -14.18 2.63 1.58
CA ILE A 175 -14.71 3.24 0.36
C ILE A 175 -16.17 3.62 0.62
N LYS A 176 -16.46 4.93 0.68
CA LYS A 176 -17.83 5.44 0.88
C LYS A 176 -18.63 5.39 -0.43
N ASP A 177 -17.99 5.80 -1.51
CA ASP A 177 -18.48 5.71 -2.88
C ASP A 177 -17.29 5.64 -3.84
N GLU A 178 -17.52 5.57 -5.15
CA GLU A 178 -16.46 5.40 -6.16
C GLU A 178 -15.45 6.56 -6.21
N ARG A 179 -15.73 7.71 -5.58
CA ARG A 179 -14.90 8.92 -5.58
C ARG A 179 -14.61 9.50 -4.18
N THR A 180 -15.06 8.81 -3.14
CA THR A 180 -14.89 9.21 -1.74
C THR A 180 -14.42 8.03 -0.91
N ALA A 181 -13.32 8.22 -0.19
CA ALA A 181 -12.73 7.19 0.66
C ALA A 181 -12.17 7.77 1.95
N ARG A 182 -11.91 6.89 2.90
CA ARG A 182 -11.17 7.21 4.12
C ARG A 182 -10.01 6.22 4.25
N VAL A 183 -8.79 6.74 4.31
CA VAL A 183 -7.58 5.94 4.52
C VAL A 183 -7.08 6.19 5.93
N VAL A 184 -6.79 5.14 6.69
CA VAL A 184 -6.13 5.24 7.99
C VAL A 184 -4.80 4.50 7.90
N VAL A 185 -3.72 5.18 8.24
CA VAL A 185 -2.37 4.61 8.33
C VAL A 185 -1.92 4.71 9.79
N THR A 186 -1.63 3.58 10.41
CA THR A 186 -1.29 3.49 11.84
C THR A 186 0.07 2.83 12.02
N ASN A 187 0.84 3.36 12.96
CA ASN A 187 2.00 2.68 13.54
C ASN A 187 1.87 2.71 15.06
N ALA A 188 1.32 1.64 15.64
CA ALA A 188 1.06 1.56 17.06
C ALA A 188 2.35 1.59 17.91
N GLN A 189 3.47 1.08 17.38
CA GLN A 189 4.78 1.13 18.06
C GLN A 189 5.34 2.55 18.15
N ARG A 190 4.87 3.45 17.27
CA ARG A 190 5.20 4.88 17.27
C ARG A 190 4.09 5.75 17.86
N GLY A 191 2.99 5.13 18.28
CA GLY A 191 1.85 5.77 18.92
C GLY A 191 0.96 6.59 17.98
N TYR A 192 1.15 6.59 16.66
CA TYR A 192 0.37 7.46 15.79
C TYR A 192 -0.64 6.72 14.89
N ALA A 193 -1.71 7.42 14.56
CA ALA A 193 -2.61 7.10 13.46
C ALA A 193 -2.93 8.36 12.66
N ILE A 194 -2.72 8.33 11.34
CA ILE A 194 -3.16 9.40 10.44
C ILE A 194 -4.39 8.94 9.67
N THR A 195 -5.43 9.77 9.69
CA THR A 195 -6.65 9.55 8.91
C THR A 195 -6.73 10.58 7.80
N LEU A 196 -6.97 10.11 6.58
CA LEU A 196 -7.17 10.91 5.38
C LEU A 196 -8.62 10.74 4.94
N ALA A 197 -9.41 11.81 5.01
CA ALA A 197 -10.73 11.86 4.39
C ALA A 197 -10.58 12.39 2.97
N LEU A 198 -10.74 11.51 1.98
CA LEU A 198 -10.51 11.78 0.57
C LEU A 198 -11.85 11.97 -0.16
N THR A 199 -11.95 13.01 -0.99
CA THR A 199 -13.14 13.34 -1.79
C THR A 199 -12.74 13.80 -3.19
N GLU A 200 -13.66 13.72 -4.15
CA GLU A 200 -13.40 14.12 -5.55
C GLU A 200 -12.25 13.32 -6.20
N GLY A 201 -11.99 12.10 -5.73
CA GLY A 201 -10.93 11.25 -6.27
C GLY A 201 -11.26 10.66 -7.65
N PRO A 202 -10.25 10.11 -8.35
CA PRO A 202 -10.46 9.25 -9.51
C PRO A 202 -11.49 8.15 -9.24
N LYS A 203 -12.30 7.84 -10.26
CA LYS A 203 -13.39 6.87 -10.11
C LYS A 203 -12.83 5.45 -9.93
N LEU A 204 -12.98 4.86 -8.75
CA LEU A 204 -12.68 3.46 -8.46
C LEU A 204 -13.66 2.50 -9.16
N CYS A 205 -13.17 1.34 -9.59
CA CYS A 205 -14.02 0.21 -9.99
C CYS A 205 -14.43 -0.64 -8.78
N ARG A 206 -13.59 -0.69 -7.73
CA ARG A 206 -13.77 -1.47 -6.51
C ARG A 206 -13.80 -2.99 -6.76
N LEU A 207 -12.98 -3.44 -7.70
CA LEU A 207 -12.95 -4.82 -8.20
C LEU A 207 -11.76 -5.63 -7.73
N ASP A 208 -10.66 -4.99 -7.36
CA ASP A 208 -9.43 -5.65 -6.94
C ASP A 208 -9.04 -5.20 -5.52
N THR A 209 -8.49 -6.12 -4.74
CA THR A 209 -7.93 -5.89 -3.39
C THR A 209 -6.53 -6.43 -3.34
N GLU A 210 -5.60 -5.61 -2.88
CA GLU A 210 -4.17 -5.82 -3.09
C GLU A 210 -3.39 -5.62 -1.79
N TRP A 211 -2.52 -6.58 -1.47
CA TRP A 211 -1.54 -6.51 -0.38
C TRP A 211 -0.16 -6.84 -0.97
N ILE A 212 0.65 -5.82 -1.24
CA ILE A 212 1.73 -5.92 -2.21
C ILE A 212 3.04 -5.34 -1.66
N LEU A 213 4.14 -6.05 -1.95
CA LEU A 213 5.48 -5.52 -2.04
C LEU A 213 5.79 -5.17 -3.51
N GLU A 214 6.34 -3.98 -3.76
CA GLU A 214 6.51 -3.42 -5.09
C GLU A 214 7.94 -2.93 -5.37
N ASP A 215 8.41 -3.25 -6.58
CA ASP A 215 9.53 -2.63 -7.28
C ASP A 215 9.01 -1.46 -8.14
N PHE A 216 8.79 -0.32 -7.49
CA PHE A 216 8.07 0.81 -8.06
C PHE A 216 8.89 1.56 -9.12
N TYR A 217 8.22 2.39 -9.91
CA TYR A 217 8.88 3.19 -10.94
C TYR A 217 9.30 4.56 -10.40
N GLU A 218 10.50 5.03 -10.73
CA GLU A 218 10.93 6.41 -10.57
C GLU A 218 11.50 6.92 -11.90
N LYS A 219 11.12 8.13 -12.35
CA LYS A 219 11.63 8.75 -13.59
C LYS A 219 11.56 7.85 -14.84
N ASN A 220 10.50 7.04 -14.95
CA ASN A 220 10.24 6.08 -16.05
C ASN A 220 11.10 4.81 -16.06
N ALA A 221 11.80 4.48 -14.98
CA ALA A 221 12.49 3.20 -14.80
C ALA A 221 12.07 2.56 -13.48
N GLN A 222 12.15 1.24 -13.36
CA GLN A 222 12.05 0.59 -12.06
C GLN A 222 13.21 1.06 -11.18
N VAL A 223 12.96 1.18 -9.88
CA VAL A 223 14.02 1.48 -8.92
C VAL A 223 15.00 0.31 -8.83
N ALA A 224 16.14 0.56 -8.19
CA ALA A 224 17.06 -0.51 -7.86
C ALA A 224 16.43 -1.39 -6.75
N PHE A 225 15.80 -2.51 -7.12
CA PHE A 225 15.09 -3.36 -6.17
C PHE A 225 16.02 -4.05 -5.17
N ALA A 226 15.75 -3.85 -3.88
CA ALA A 226 16.50 -4.46 -2.80
C ALA A 226 16.20 -5.96 -2.63
N THR A 227 16.98 -6.64 -1.78
CA THR A 227 16.60 -7.95 -1.22
C THR A 227 16.20 -7.79 0.25
N PHE A 228 15.58 -8.80 0.82
CA PHE A 228 15.06 -8.82 2.18
C PHE A 228 14.97 -10.27 2.66
N SER A 229 14.73 -10.50 3.94
CA SER A 229 14.55 -11.86 4.45
C SER A 229 13.12 -12.33 4.25
N ASP A 230 12.18 -11.61 4.85
CA ASP A 230 10.74 -11.81 4.70
C ASP A 230 10.02 -10.47 4.89
N LEU A 231 8.76 -10.43 4.48
CA LEU A 231 7.82 -9.36 4.80
C LEU A 231 6.45 -9.98 5.03
N TRP A 232 5.91 -9.80 6.22
CA TRP A 232 4.63 -10.39 6.59
C TRP A 232 3.47 -9.44 6.32
N PHE A 233 2.38 -9.99 5.82
CA PHE A 233 1.07 -9.37 5.83
C PHE A 233 0.14 -10.19 6.74
N LEU A 234 -0.42 -9.54 7.77
CA LEU A 234 -1.26 -10.19 8.78
C LEU A 234 -2.66 -9.58 8.85
N ASP A 235 -3.62 -10.41 9.26
CA ASP A 235 -5.04 -10.09 9.36
C ASP A 235 -5.58 -9.37 8.11
N VAL A 236 -5.12 -9.81 6.94
CA VAL A 236 -5.54 -9.24 5.67
C VAL A 236 -6.98 -9.61 5.39
N ALA A 237 -7.81 -8.60 5.18
CA ALA A 237 -9.21 -8.78 4.85
C ALA A 237 -9.76 -7.59 4.10
N ALA A 238 -10.55 -7.88 3.08
CA ALA A 238 -11.46 -6.94 2.47
C ALA A 238 -12.91 -7.35 2.74
N THR A 239 -13.81 -6.38 2.68
CA THR A 239 -15.25 -6.59 2.82
C THR A 239 -15.94 -5.99 1.62
N THR A 240 -16.93 -6.68 1.06
CA THR A 240 -17.76 -6.16 -0.03
C THR A 240 -18.93 -5.32 0.49
N VAL A 241 -19.73 -4.74 -0.40
CA VAL A 241 -20.95 -4.01 0.00
C VAL A 241 -21.98 -4.93 0.63
N ALA A 242 -22.10 -6.18 0.17
CA ALA A 242 -23.00 -7.19 0.75
C ALA A 242 -22.45 -7.82 2.05
N GLY A 243 -21.27 -7.42 2.51
CA GLY A 243 -20.67 -7.91 3.76
C GLY A 243 -19.89 -9.22 3.62
N LYS A 244 -19.55 -9.65 2.39
CA LYS A 244 -18.69 -10.81 2.16
C LYS A 244 -17.25 -10.46 2.50
N THR A 245 -16.58 -11.32 3.26
CA THR A 245 -15.14 -11.22 3.50
C THR A 245 -14.35 -11.83 2.34
N ILE A 246 -13.29 -11.12 1.94
CA ILE A 246 -12.31 -11.51 0.93
C ILE A 246 -10.94 -11.54 1.64
N GLY A 247 -10.31 -12.71 1.69
CA GLY A 247 -8.98 -12.92 2.29
C GLY A 247 -8.00 -13.52 1.28
N VAL A 248 -7.06 -14.33 1.74
CA VAL A 248 -6.02 -14.97 0.89
C VAL A 248 -6.57 -16.18 0.14
N ASP A 249 -7.55 -16.90 0.71
CA ASP A 249 -8.10 -18.11 0.10
C ASP A 249 -8.68 -17.85 -1.30
N GLY A 250 -8.11 -18.53 -2.31
CA GLY A 250 -8.53 -18.40 -3.71
C GLY A 250 -8.07 -17.11 -4.40
N ALA A 251 -7.29 -16.27 -3.71
CA ALA A 251 -6.65 -15.11 -4.30
C ALA A 251 -5.55 -15.51 -5.30
N ALA A 252 -5.14 -14.55 -6.12
CA ALA A 252 -3.94 -14.69 -6.93
C ALA A 252 -2.70 -14.42 -6.08
N MET A 253 -1.80 -15.40 -6.02
CA MET A 253 -0.47 -15.28 -5.43
C MET A 253 0.44 -14.68 -6.51
N VAL A 254 0.75 -13.39 -6.39
CA VAL A 254 1.50 -12.61 -7.38
C VAL A 254 2.99 -12.74 -7.11
N HIS A 255 3.73 -13.39 -8.00
CA HIS A 255 5.18 -13.51 -7.96
C HIS A 255 5.82 -12.42 -8.81
N MET A 256 6.86 -11.77 -8.31
CA MET A 256 7.62 -10.79 -9.06
C MET A 256 8.74 -11.47 -9.84
N LYS A 257 8.87 -11.16 -11.13
CA LYS A 257 9.97 -11.63 -11.98
C LYS A 257 10.66 -10.46 -12.66
N ASN A 258 11.97 -10.53 -12.79
CA ASN A 258 12.70 -9.59 -13.63
C ASN A 258 12.54 -9.92 -15.13
N GLU A 259 13.12 -9.07 -15.98
CA GLU A 259 13.08 -9.22 -17.45
C GLU A 259 13.66 -10.56 -17.97
N THR A 260 14.56 -11.19 -17.21
CA THR A 260 15.15 -12.50 -17.59
C THR A 260 14.29 -13.69 -17.14
N GLY A 261 13.17 -13.43 -16.44
CA GLY A 261 12.25 -14.44 -15.92
C GLY A 261 12.62 -14.99 -14.54
N SER A 262 13.68 -14.47 -13.91
CA SER A 262 14.09 -14.86 -12.57
C SER A 262 13.14 -14.29 -11.53
N VAL A 263 12.68 -15.12 -10.60
CA VAL A 263 11.77 -14.70 -9.52
C VAL A 263 12.54 -13.87 -8.50
N LEU A 264 12.14 -12.61 -8.30
CA LEU A 264 12.71 -11.69 -7.32
C LEU A 264 12.07 -11.82 -5.95
N CYS A 265 10.80 -12.24 -5.89
CA CYS A 265 10.11 -12.62 -4.67
C CYS A 265 8.83 -13.39 -4.97
N TRP A 266 8.29 -14.06 -3.96
CA TRP A 266 6.99 -14.72 -4.03
C TRP A 266 6.27 -14.67 -2.67
N PRO A 267 4.93 -14.66 -2.67
CA PRO A 267 4.13 -14.83 -1.47
C PRO A 267 3.91 -16.33 -1.17
N GLU A 268 3.87 -16.68 0.11
CA GLU A 268 3.43 -17.97 0.61
C GLU A 268 2.25 -17.77 1.55
N GLN A 269 1.13 -18.43 1.25
CA GLN A 269 -0.05 -18.37 2.10
C GLN A 269 0.20 -19.15 3.39
N TRP A 270 -0.06 -18.51 4.53
CA TRP A 270 -0.02 -19.16 5.85
C TRP A 270 -1.41 -19.69 6.24
N ASP A 271 -2.42 -18.82 6.14
CA ASP A 271 -3.83 -19.16 6.33
C ASP A 271 -4.73 -18.22 5.50
N SER A 272 -6.04 -18.19 5.76
CA SER A 272 -7.00 -17.41 4.98
C SER A 272 -6.87 -15.88 5.14
N SER A 273 -6.06 -15.40 6.08
CA SER A 273 -5.85 -13.98 6.40
C SER A 273 -4.39 -13.58 6.59
N ASN A 274 -3.45 -14.52 6.45
CA ASN A 274 -2.03 -14.27 6.70
C ASN A 274 -1.18 -14.86 5.58
N PHE A 275 -0.18 -14.11 5.13
CA PHE A 275 0.81 -14.59 4.17
C PHE A 275 2.16 -13.88 4.39
N VAL A 276 3.22 -14.51 3.88
CA VAL A 276 4.58 -13.96 3.93
C VAL A 276 5.10 -13.78 2.51
N VAL A 277 5.74 -12.65 2.24
CA VAL A 277 6.52 -12.43 1.01
C VAL A 277 7.96 -12.79 1.30
N LEU A 278 8.54 -13.66 0.48
CA LEU A 278 9.93 -14.11 0.57
C LEU A 278 10.75 -13.57 -0.59
N SER A 279 12.01 -13.20 -0.33
CA SER A 279 12.91 -12.69 -1.36
C SER A 279 13.60 -13.83 -2.11
N GLY A 280 13.65 -13.72 -3.43
CA GLY A 280 14.44 -14.58 -4.29
C GLY A 280 15.89 -14.10 -4.41
N SER A 281 16.78 -15.05 -4.65
CA SER A 281 18.21 -14.81 -4.87
C SER A 281 18.55 -14.20 -6.23
N GLY A 282 17.52 -13.79 -7.00
CA GLY A 282 17.66 -13.28 -8.37
C GLY A 282 18.60 -12.10 -8.52
#